data_AF-A0A350QYJ0-F1
#
_entry.id   AF-A0A350QYJ0-F1
#
_cell.length_a   1.000
_cell.length_b   1.000
_cell.length_c   1.000
_cell.angle_alpha   90.00
_cell.angle_beta   90.00
_cell.angle_gamma   90.00
#
_symmetry.space_group_name_H-M   'P 1'
#
loop_
_entity.id
_entity.type
_entity.pdbx_description
1 polymer ?
#
loop_
_entity_poly.entity_id
_entity_poly.type
_entity_poly.pdbx_seq_one_letter_code
_entity_poly.pdbx_strand_id
1 'polypeptide(L)'
;TLTDLYPTLCELTGLPIPPQCDGVSLVPQLKNPGKKKATLSLTSFQFWGDSSPSHGVSDERYRFIRYGNGFEELYDLEKDPREFVNLAEEPKLAKVRERLARGVPSDAAKMAVIPKDSPHHRGRKRSPGTFKVFLLAGQSNMEGQGVVDMDHPKYYNGGKGTLLRVMKNASDPKRYAHLKDAKGNWVTRKDAFIRFRNKQGVMAGGVSIGFTGYGSMKSRHHIGPELQIGHRLGDHFKEPVLLIKTAWGGKSLYQDFRPPSADGETGEYYQKMLTEVDEALKNFGKEFPSLKGRKPEWGGFVWFQGWN
;
A
#
# COMPACT_ATOMS: atom_id res chain seq x y z
N THR A 1 -6.79 -5.64 -20.56
CA THR A 1 -6.11 -4.40 -20.11
C THR A 1 -5.96 -4.44 -18.60
N LEU A 2 -5.14 -3.55 -18.01
CA LEU A 2 -4.98 -3.46 -16.55
C LEU A 2 -6.32 -3.20 -15.83
N THR A 3 -7.24 -2.48 -16.49
CA THR A 3 -8.57 -2.15 -15.98
C THR A 3 -9.48 -3.37 -15.77
N ASP A 4 -9.18 -4.51 -16.41
CA ASP A 4 -9.98 -5.74 -16.29
C ASP A 4 -9.70 -6.51 -14.98
N LEU A 5 -8.58 -6.22 -14.28
CA LEU A 5 -8.17 -6.99 -13.10
C LEU A 5 -9.18 -6.85 -11.96
N TYR A 6 -9.60 -5.62 -11.65
CA TYR A 6 -10.50 -5.36 -10.53
C TYR A 6 -11.89 -6.02 -10.72
N PRO A 7 -12.61 -5.86 -11.85
CA PRO A 7 -13.87 -6.57 -12.07
C PRO A 7 -13.69 -8.10 -12.09
N THR A 8 -12.55 -8.62 -12.56
CA THR A 8 -12.25 -10.06 -12.48
C THR A 8 -12.15 -10.55 -11.03
N LEU A 9 -11.44 -9.80 -10.17
CA LEU A 9 -11.32 -10.14 -8.74
C LEU A 9 -12.68 -10.05 -8.03
N CYS A 10 -13.49 -9.03 -8.35
CA CYS A 10 -14.86 -8.94 -7.83
C CYS A 10 -15.67 -10.18 -8.19
N GLU A 11 -15.69 -10.61 -9.46
CA GLU A 11 -16.44 -11.79 -9.88
C GLU A 11 -15.90 -13.08 -9.22
N LEU A 12 -14.58 -13.27 -9.17
CA LEU A 12 -13.96 -14.44 -8.52
C LEU A 12 -14.24 -14.53 -7.02
N THR A 13 -14.49 -13.40 -6.35
CA THR A 13 -14.77 -13.32 -4.91
C THR A 13 -16.26 -13.19 -4.59
N GLY A 14 -17.13 -13.18 -5.59
CA GLY A 14 -18.58 -13.00 -5.40
C GLY A 14 -18.98 -11.59 -4.95
N LEU A 15 -18.10 -10.60 -5.10
CA LEU A 15 -18.40 -9.20 -4.77
C LEU A 15 -19.02 -8.49 -5.97
N PRO A 16 -19.92 -7.51 -5.73
CA PRO A 16 -20.49 -6.70 -6.80
C PRO A 16 -19.38 -5.91 -7.50
N ILE A 17 -19.42 -5.89 -8.83
CA ILE A 17 -18.51 -5.06 -9.64
C ILE A 17 -18.97 -3.60 -9.55
N PRO A 18 -18.12 -2.66 -9.09
CA PRO A 18 -18.53 -1.27 -8.98
C PRO A 18 -18.82 -0.63 -10.34
N PRO A 19 -19.85 0.23 -10.47
CA PRO A 19 -20.31 0.78 -11.74
C PRO A 19 -19.28 1.68 -12.45
N GLN A 20 -18.28 2.19 -11.73
CA GLN A 20 -17.19 3.00 -12.28
C GLN A 20 -16.09 2.18 -12.98
N CYS A 21 -16.20 0.84 -13.02
CA CYS A 21 -15.20 0.02 -13.68
C CYS A 21 -15.44 0.00 -15.19
N ASP A 22 -14.51 0.54 -15.97
CA ASP A 22 -14.55 0.46 -17.44
C ASP A 22 -14.06 -0.90 -17.98
N GLY A 23 -13.38 -1.69 -17.15
CA GLY A 23 -12.88 -3.02 -17.51
C GLY A 23 -13.96 -4.08 -17.48
N VAL A 24 -13.72 -5.18 -18.20
CA VAL A 24 -14.61 -6.35 -18.24
C VAL A 24 -13.89 -7.54 -17.61
N SER A 25 -14.59 -8.28 -16.76
CA SER A 25 -14.05 -9.48 -16.12
C SER A 25 -13.50 -10.49 -17.14
N LEU A 26 -12.34 -11.05 -16.81
CA LEU A 26 -11.63 -12.07 -17.59
C LEU A 26 -11.99 -13.49 -17.13
N VAL A 27 -12.91 -13.67 -16.18
CA VAL A 27 -13.36 -15.01 -15.74
C VAL A 27 -13.78 -15.90 -16.91
N PRO A 28 -14.48 -15.42 -17.97
CA PRO A 28 -14.78 -16.25 -19.14
C PRO A 28 -13.53 -16.79 -19.85
N GLN A 29 -12.46 -15.99 -19.96
CA GLN A 29 -11.17 -16.38 -20.52
C GLN A 29 -10.42 -17.33 -19.59
N LEU A 30 -10.50 -17.12 -18.27
CA LEU A 30 -9.87 -18.00 -17.29
C LEU A 30 -10.50 -19.41 -17.30
N LYS A 31 -11.81 -19.51 -17.51
CA LYS A 31 -12.53 -20.78 -17.64
C LYS A 31 -12.34 -21.44 -19.00
N ASN A 32 -12.19 -20.63 -20.06
CA ASN A 32 -11.94 -21.12 -21.42
C ASN A 32 -10.85 -20.25 -22.09
N PRO A 33 -9.58 -20.68 -22.06
CA PRO A 33 -8.47 -19.91 -22.63
C PRO A 33 -8.60 -19.60 -24.13
N GLY A 34 -9.38 -20.40 -24.88
CA GLY A 34 -9.66 -20.16 -26.31
C GLY A 34 -10.77 -19.13 -26.56
N LYS A 35 -11.48 -18.68 -25.52
CA LYS A 35 -12.58 -17.71 -25.66
C LYS A 35 -12.03 -16.31 -25.88
N LYS A 36 -12.11 -15.81 -27.11
CA LYS A 36 -11.69 -14.46 -27.46
C LYS A 36 -12.43 -13.39 -26.67
N LYS A 37 -11.73 -12.31 -26.33
CA LYS A 37 -12.34 -11.10 -25.75
C LYS A 37 -12.96 -10.29 -26.89
N ALA A 38 -14.19 -9.81 -26.70
CA ALA A 38 -14.88 -9.00 -27.70
C ALA A 38 -14.31 -7.57 -27.82
N THR A 39 -13.63 -7.09 -26.79
CA THR A 39 -13.10 -5.72 -26.70
C THR A 39 -11.63 -5.66 -27.10
N LEU A 40 -11.25 -4.59 -27.80
CA LEU A 40 -9.86 -4.25 -28.09
C LEU A 40 -9.10 -3.85 -26.81
N SER A 41 -7.78 -3.99 -26.83
CA SER A 41 -6.92 -3.41 -25.80
C SER A 41 -6.68 -1.94 -26.11
N LEU A 42 -6.95 -1.04 -25.16
CA LEU A 42 -6.70 0.39 -25.28
C LEU A 42 -5.59 0.81 -24.31
N THR A 43 -4.63 1.57 -24.82
CA THR A 43 -3.61 2.28 -24.03
C THR A 43 -3.69 3.75 -24.39
N SER A 44 -3.72 4.64 -23.39
CA SER A 44 -3.75 6.09 -23.60
C SER A 44 -2.56 6.72 -22.90
N PHE A 45 -1.94 7.70 -23.55
CA PHE A 45 -0.78 8.41 -23.03
C PHE A 45 -0.75 9.85 -23.55
N GLN A 46 -0.43 10.82 -22.69
CA GLN A 46 -0.29 12.23 -23.09
C GLN A 46 1.05 12.75 -22.55
N PHE A 47 1.93 13.25 -23.43
CA PHE A 47 3.17 13.87 -22.97
C PHE A 47 2.88 15.21 -22.29
N TRP A 48 3.77 15.61 -21.38
CA TRP A 48 3.74 16.95 -20.82
C TRP A 48 3.92 18.00 -21.92
N GLY A 49 2.88 18.81 -22.15
CA GLY A 49 2.88 19.85 -23.19
C GLY A 49 2.02 19.52 -24.41
N ASP A 50 1.57 18.27 -24.57
CA ASP A 50 0.65 17.91 -25.65
C ASP A 50 -0.74 18.49 -25.39
N SER A 51 -1.36 19.04 -26.42
CA SER A 51 -2.75 19.51 -26.36
C SER A 51 -3.78 18.38 -26.39
N SER A 52 -3.40 17.19 -26.87
CA SER A 52 -4.28 16.02 -27.02
C SER A 52 -3.54 14.72 -26.69
N PRO A 53 -4.22 13.71 -26.10
CA PRO A 53 -3.64 12.40 -25.83
C PRO A 53 -3.37 11.59 -27.11
N SER A 54 -2.43 10.67 -27.01
CA SER A 54 -2.16 9.62 -27.98
C SER A 54 -2.78 8.30 -27.52
N HIS A 55 -3.29 7.49 -28.46
CA HIS A 55 -4.00 6.26 -28.17
C HIS A 55 -3.45 5.10 -28.99
N GLY A 56 -3.17 3.98 -28.32
CA GLY A 56 -2.86 2.70 -28.94
C GLY A 56 -4.02 1.72 -28.77
N VAL A 57 -4.45 1.09 -29.86
CA VAL A 57 -5.52 0.10 -29.90
C VAL A 57 -4.99 -1.18 -30.51
N SER A 58 -5.13 -2.30 -29.81
CA SER A 58 -4.66 -3.61 -30.28
C SER A 58 -5.77 -4.65 -30.28
N ASP A 59 -5.76 -5.52 -31.29
CA ASP A 59 -6.37 -6.85 -31.23
C ASP A 59 -5.29 -7.93 -31.09
N GLU A 60 -5.63 -9.19 -31.38
CA GLU A 60 -4.72 -10.33 -31.26
C GLU A 60 -3.55 -10.30 -32.26
N ARG A 61 -3.65 -9.51 -33.34
CA ARG A 61 -2.67 -9.49 -34.42
C ARG A 61 -2.15 -8.10 -34.77
N TYR A 62 -2.99 -7.09 -34.70
CA TYR A 62 -2.65 -5.75 -35.16
C TYR A 62 -2.66 -4.76 -34.02
N ARG A 63 -1.75 -3.80 -34.09
CA ARG A 63 -1.74 -2.61 -33.22
C ARG A 63 -1.82 -1.36 -34.07
N PHE A 64 -2.77 -0.51 -33.75
CA PHE A 64 -2.93 0.83 -34.32
C PHE A 64 -2.60 1.87 -33.27
N ILE A 65 -1.87 2.93 -33.62
CA ILE A 65 -1.57 4.07 -32.76
C ILE A 65 -1.99 5.34 -33.48
N ARG A 66 -2.74 6.21 -32.80
CA ARG A 66 -3.03 7.57 -33.25
C ARG A 66 -2.48 8.55 -32.23
N TYR A 67 -1.59 9.42 -32.68
CA TYR A 67 -0.99 10.44 -31.84
C TYR A 67 -1.90 11.66 -31.72
N GLY A 68 -1.69 12.47 -30.68
CA GLY A 68 -2.46 13.70 -30.46
C GLY A 68 -2.34 14.74 -31.59
N ASN A 69 -1.28 14.65 -32.40
CA ASN A 69 -1.08 15.46 -33.60
C ASN A 69 -1.70 14.87 -34.89
N GLY A 70 -2.36 13.70 -34.79
CA GLY A 70 -2.97 13.01 -35.92
C GLY A 70 -2.05 12.05 -36.68
N PHE A 71 -0.77 11.93 -36.31
CA PHE A 71 0.10 10.89 -36.90
C PHE A 71 -0.44 9.49 -36.58
N GLU A 72 -0.33 8.56 -37.52
CA GLU A 72 -0.87 7.20 -37.38
C GLU A 72 0.21 6.14 -37.62
N GLU A 73 0.17 5.10 -36.80
CA GLU A 73 0.97 3.90 -36.96
C GLU A 73 0.10 2.65 -36.98
N LEU A 74 0.45 1.69 -37.83
CA LEU A 74 -0.19 0.37 -37.86
C LEU A 74 0.89 -0.71 -37.96
N TYR A 75 0.84 -1.70 -37.08
CA TYR A 75 1.78 -2.83 -37.05
C TYR A 75 1.04 -4.16 -37.14
N ASP A 76 1.58 -5.10 -37.92
CA ASP A 76 1.17 -6.50 -37.97
C ASP A 76 2.07 -7.29 -37.02
N LEU A 77 1.62 -7.52 -35.78
CA LEU A 77 2.41 -8.13 -34.69
C LEU A 77 2.78 -9.60 -34.97
N GLU A 78 2.10 -10.26 -35.91
CA GLU A 78 2.43 -11.62 -36.34
C GLU A 78 3.66 -11.62 -37.27
N LYS A 79 3.76 -10.65 -38.17
CA LYS A 79 4.86 -10.52 -39.14
C LYS A 79 6.02 -9.66 -38.64
N ASP A 80 5.70 -8.68 -37.81
CA ASP A 80 6.62 -7.71 -37.23
C ASP A 80 6.36 -7.58 -35.72
N PRO A 81 6.71 -8.60 -34.92
CA PRO A 81 6.51 -8.58 -33.47
C PRO A 81 7.33 -7.51 -32.74
N ARG A 82 8.23 -6.81 -33.45
CA ARG A 82 9.07 -5.73 -32.90
C ARG A 82 8.61 -4.34 -33.32
N GLU A 83 7.56 -4.24 -34.14
CA GLU A 83 6.92 -2.98 -34.50
C GLU A 83 7.88 -1.98 -35.18
N PHE A 84 8.72 -2.46 -36.10
CA PHE A 84 9.71 -1.66 -36.81
C PHE A 84 9.16 -1.01 -38.09
N VAL A 85 8.15 -1.60 -38.71
CA VAL A 85 7.62 -1.14 -39.99
C VAL A 85 6.21 -0.61 -39.82
N ASN A 86 6.05 0.71 -39.92
CA ASN A 86 4.73 1.34 -39.93
C ASN A 86 4.01 1.04 -41.27
N LEU A 87 2.84 0.41 -41.18
CA LEU A 87 1.98 0.02 -42.30
C LEU A 87 0.72 0.91 -42.43
N ALA A 88 0.66 2.06 -41.75
CA ALA A 88 -0.54 2.91 -41.73
C ALA A 88 -0.97 3.40 -43.12
N GLU A 89 -0.03 3.55 -44.05
CA GLU A 89 -0.28 3.98 -45.44
C GLU A 89 -0.45 2.84 -46.43
N GLU A 90 -0.32 1.57 -46.00
CA GLU A 90 -0.45 0.40 -46.89
C GLU A 90 -1.91 0.20 -47.34
N PRO A 91 -2.23 0.39 -48.64
CA PRO A 91 -3.62 0.35 -49.11
C PRO A 91 -4.33 -0.99 -48.84
N LYS A 92 -3.60 -2.11 -48.85
CA LYS A 92 -4.15 -3.44 -48.56
C LYS A 92 -4.66 -3.58 -47.11
N LEU A 93 -4.16 -2.75 -46.19
CA LEU A 93 -4.51 -2.79 -44.77
C LEU A 93 -5.47 -1.66 -44.36
N ALA A 94 -5.95 -0.84 -45.30
CA ALA A 94 -6.87 0.27 -45.01
C ALA A 94 -8.10 -0.16 -44.19
N LYS A 95 -8.71 -1.31 -44.52
CA LYS A 95 -9.86 -1.86 -43.77
C LYS A 95 -9.50 -2.25 -42.34
N VAL A 96 -8.28 -2.73 -42.10
CA VAL A 96 -7.79 -3.08 -40.76
C VAL A 96 -7.58 -1.81 -39.94
N ARG A 97 -6.91 -0.81 -40.53
CA ARG A 97 -6.71 0.51 -39.92
C ARG A 97 -8.03 1.14 -39.51
N GLU A 98 -9.00 1.22 -40.41
CA GLU A 98 -10.32 1.80 -40.15
C GLU A 98 -11.09 1.05 -39.05
N ARG A 99 -11.02 -0.28 -39.02
CA ARG A 99 -11.66 -1.09 -37.97
C ARG A 99 -11.06 -0.78 -36.59
N LEU A 100 -9.72 -0.74 -36.48
CA LEU A 100 -9.05 -0.46 -35.21
C LEU A 100 -9.19 1.01 -34.78
N ALA A 101 -9.23 1.93 -35.74
CA ALA A 101 -9.45 3.35 -35.46
C ALA A 101 -10.79 3.62 -34.76
N ARG A 102 -11.81 2.78 -34.94
CA ARG A 102 -13.08 2.85 -34.18
C ARG A 102 -12.92 2.53 -32.70
N GLY A 103 -11.83 1.86 -32.31
CA GLY A 103 -11.49 1.62 -30.91
C GLY A 103 -10.79 2.80 -30.24
N VAL A 104 -10.43 3.84 -30.99
CA VAL A 104 -9.89 5.09 -30.41
C VAL A 104 -11.07 5.88 -29.84
N PRO A 105 -11.02 6.30 -28.56
CA PRO A 105 -12.07 7.10 -27.96
C PRO A 105 -12.28 8.43 -28.72
N SER A 106 -13.54 8.76 -29.01
CA SER A 106 -13.90 10.05 -29.63
C SER A 106 -13.88 11.23 -28.64
N ASP A 107 -14.08 10.95 -27.35
CA ASP A 107 -14.00 11.92 -26.25
C ASP A 107 -13.11 11.32 -25.15
N ALA A 108 -11.80 11.56 -25.27
CA ALA A 108 -10.85 11.05 -24.29
C ALA A 108 -11.02 11.79 -22.96
N ALA A 109 -11.06 11.03 -21.86
CA ALA A 109 -11.14 11.62 -20.53
C ALA A 109 -9.98 12.60 -20.30
N LYS A 110 -10.31 13.77 -19.73
CA LYS A 110 -9.31 14.78 -19.36
C LYS A 110 -8.31 14.17 -18.37
N MET A 111 -7.06 14.61 -18.42
CA MET A 111 -6.06 14.22 -17.42
C MET A 111 -6.61 14.47 -16.01
N ALA A 112 -6.76 13.39 -15.25
CA ALA A 112 -7.24 13.46 -13.89
C ALA A 112 -6.20 14.20 -13.03
N VAL A 113 -6.59 15.33 -12.45
CA VAL A 113 -5.83 15.95 -11.37
C VAL A 113 -6.14 15.23 -10.06
N ILE A 114 -5.17 15.12 -9.17
CA ILE A 114 -5.40 14.56 -7.84
C ILE A 114 -6.51 15.40 -7.17
N PRO A 115 -7.68 14.83 -6.86
CA PRO A 115 -8.79 15.64 -6.35
C PRO A 115 -8.45 16.14 -4.95
N LYS A 116 -8.49 17.47 -4.78
CA LYS A 116 -8.15 18.13 -3.51
C LYS A 116 -9.28 18.07 -2.48
N ASP A 117 -10.49 17.85 -2.96
CA ASP A 117 -11.75 17.65 -2.25
C ASP A 117 -12.09 16.18 -2.03
N SER A 118 -11.26 15.25 -2.58
CA SER A 118 -11.40 13.82 -2.37
C SER A 118 -11.52 13.52 -0.87
N PRO A 119 -12.42 12.61 -0.47
CA PRO A 119 -12.46 12.15 0.90
C PRO A 119 -11.17 11.49 1.38
N HIS A 120 -10.23 11.22 0.46
CA HIS A 120 -8.92 10.62 0.68
C HIS A 120 -7.76 11.65 0.58
N HIS A 121 -8.05 12.95 0.51
CA HIS A 121 -7.03 14.01 0.44
C HIS A 121 -6.36 14.25 1.80
N ARG A 122 -5.02 14.31 1.83
CA ARG A 122 -4.15 14.34 3.03
C ARG A 122 -4.28 15.57 3.95
N GLY A 123 -5.10 16.56 3.59
CA GLY A 123 -5.22 17.85 4.30
C GLY A 123 -6.49 18.05 5.14
N ARG A 124 -7.30 17.02 5.40
CA ARG A 124 -8.62 17.18 6.04
C ARG A 124 -8.56 17.38 7.56
N LYS A 125 -9.42 18.27 8.08
CA LYS A 125 -9.66 18.43 9.53
C LYS A 125 -10.39 17.20 10.08
N ARG A 126 -9.93 16.70 11.23
CA ARG A 126 -10.41 15.47 11.89
C ARG A 126 -11.76 15.68 12.57
N SER A 127 -12.62 14.68 12.49
CA SER A 127 -13.93 14.69 13.18
C SER A 127 -13.75 14.46 14.69
N PRO A 128 -14.50 15.18 15.53
CA PRO A 128 -14.53 14.92 16.97
C PRO A 128 -15.40 13.69 17.28
N GLY A 129 -14.99 12.86 18.24
CA GLY A 129 -15.83 11.81 18.82
C GLY A 129 -15.22 10.41 18.88
N THR A 130 -14.44 10.00 17.88
CA THR A 130 -13.89 8.64 17.79
C THR A 130 -12.41 8.61 17.40
N PHE A 131 -11.77 7.45 17.55
CA PHE A 131 -10.43 7.14 17.05
C PHE A 131 -10.34 5.66 16.65
N LYS A 132 -9.52 5.33 15.66
CA LYS A 132 -9.34 3.95 15.19
C LYS A 132 -8.29 3.22 16.00
N VAL A 133 -8.55 1.96 16.33
CA VAL A 133 -7.62 1.08 17.04
C VAL A 133 -7.18 -0.06 16.13
N PHE A 134 -5.88 -0.28 16.01
CA PHE A 134 -5.31 -1.41 15.30
C PHE A 134 -4.43 -2.22 16.24
N LEU A 135 -4.64 -3.54 16.26
CA LEU A 135 -3.78 -4.46 16.98
C LEU A 135 -2.66 -4.94 16.04
N LEU A 136 -1.41 -4.69 16.42
CA LEU A 136 -0.21 -5.20 15.78
C LEU A 136 0.36 -6.32 16.65
N ALA A 137 0.05 -7.55 16.31
CA ALA A 137 0.50 -8.73 17.04
C ALA A 137 1.54 -9.52 16.25
N GLY A 138 2.41 -10.26 16.94
CA GLY A 138 3.35 -11.15 16.29
C GLY A 138 4.54 -11.54 17.15
N GLN A 139 5.55 -12.12 16.50
CA GLN A 139 6.78 -12.57 17.15
C GLN A 139 7.99 -11.66 16.85
N SER A 140 9.21 -12.21 16.80
CA SER A 140 10.49 -11.51 16.52
C SER A 140 10.47 -10.47 15.40
N ASN A 141 9.77 -10.69 14.27
CA ASN A 141 9.69 -9.69 13.20
C ASN A 141 8.78 -8.50 13.56
N MET A 142 7.73 -8.72 14.37
CA MET A 142 6.91 -7.63 14.88
C MET A 142 7.66 -6.82 15.95
N GLU A 143 8.60 -7.40 16.70
CA GLU A 143 9.35 -6.68 17.74
C GLU A 143 10.15 -5.50 17.21
N GLY A 144 10.54 -5.50 15.94
CA GLY A 144 11.24 -4.39 15.29
C GLY A 144 12.75 -4.49 15.40
N GLN A 145 13.32 -5.37 14.57
CA GLN A 145 14.76 -5.63 14.47
C GLN A 145 15.48 -4.69 13.50
N GLY A 146 14.76 -3.88 12.73
CA GLY A 146 15.36 -3.01 11.72
C GLY A 146 16.23 -1.95 12.38
N VAL A 147 17.47 -1.79 11.93
CA VAL A 147 18.43 -0.82 12.51
C VAL A 147 18.29 0.53 11.82
N VAL A 148 18.27 1.60 12.62
CA VAL A 148 18.13 2.97 12.10
C VAL A 148 19.47 3.57 11.71
N ASP A 149 20.42 3.56 12.63
CA ASP A 149 21.61 4.42 12.58
C ASP A 149 22.89 3.79 13.17
N MET A 150 22.85 2.58 13.72
CA MET A 150 24.05 1.94 14.28
C MET A 150 24.91 1.33 13.17
N ASP A 151 26.23 1.53 13.26
CA ASP A 151 27.16 1.24 12.17
C ASP A 151 28.43 0.48 12.56
N HIS A 152 28.50 -0.05 13.79
CA HIS A 152 29.66 -0.80 14.26
C HIS A 152 30.08 -1.89 13.23
N PRO A 153 31.37 -1.98 12.85
CA PRO A 153 31.81 -2.83 11.74
C PRO A 153 31.47 -4.32 11.95
N LYS A 154 31.66 -4.83 13.17
CA LYS A 154 31.35 -6.22 13.54
C LYS A 154 29.86 -6.48 13.83
N TYR A 155 29.20 -5.63 14.62
CA TYR A 155 27.86 -5.92 15.16
C TYR A 155 26.71 -5.38 14.30
N TYR A 156 26.98 -4.40 13.43
CA TYR A 156 25.96 -3.75 12.58
C TYR A 156 26.40 -3.63 11.12
N ASN A 157 27.25 -4.55 10.65
CA ASN A 157 27.65 -4.67 9.24
C ASN A 157 28.17 -3.35 8.63
N GLY A 158 28.90 -2.54 9.40
CA GLY A 158 29.39 -1.24 8.94
C GLY A 158 28.27 -0.28 8.50
N GLY A 159 27.09 -0.40 9.10
CA GLY A 159 25.90 0.39 8.77
C GLY A 159 25.24 0.03 7.44
N LYS A 160 25.60 -1.09 6.80
CA LYS A 160 24.92 -1.57 5.59
C LYS A 160 23.52 -2.06 5.95
N GLY A 161 22.52 -1.58 5.20
CA GLY A 161 21.12 -1.95 5.41
C GLY A 161 20.38 -1.16 6.50
N THR A 162 21.03 -0.17 7.13
CA THR A 162 20.35 0.72 8.09
C THR A 162 19.38 1.66 7.37
N LEU A 163 18.33 2.10 8.08
CA LEU A 163 17.36 3.04 7.53
C LEU A 163 18.05 4.32 7.02
N LEU A 164 18.99 4.89 7.78
CA LEU A 164 19.71 6.09 7.35
C LEU A 164 20.46 5.87 6.02
N ARG A 165 21.11 4.72 5.84
CA ARG A 165 21.85 4.42 4.61
C ARG A 165 20.93 4.12 3.44
N VAL A 166 19.81 3.44 3.68
CA VAL A 166 18.77 3.21 2.67
C VAL A 166 18.17 4.54 2.20
N MET A 167 17.87 5.46 3.12
CA MET A 167 17.36 6.78 2.79
C MET A 167 18.37 7.60 2.00
N LYS A 168 19.64 7.61 2.41
CA LYS A 168 20.72 8.35 1.75
C LYS A 168 20.96 7.89 0.31
N ASN A 169 20.82 6.58 0.06
CA ASN A 169 21.14 5.96 -1.23
C ASN A 169 19.88 5.64 -2.06
N ALA A 170 18.70 6.14 -1.67
CA ALA A 170 17.46 5.83 -2.37
C ALA A 170 17.42 6.46 -3.76
N SER A 171 17.03 5.68 -4.78
CA SER A 171 16.73 6.20 -6.13
C SER A 171 15.50 7.12 -6.14
N ASP A 172 14.58 6.95 -5.18
CA ASP A 172 13.45 7.84 -4.93
C ASP A 172 13.49 8.37 -3.48
N PRO A 173 14.15 9.52 -3.22
CA PRO A 173 14.20 10.13 -1.90
C PRO A 173 12.84 10.56 -1.35
N LYS A 174 11.86 10.87 -2.23
CA LYS A 174 10.53 11.33 -1.80
C LYS A 174 9.77 10.25 -1.04
N ARG A 175 10.07 8.97 -1.31
CA ARG A 175 9.52 7.82 -0.59
C ARG A 175 9.73 7.87 0.92
N TYR A 176 10.80 8.50 1.39
CA TYR A 176 11.17 8.55 2.81
C TYR A 176 11.09 9.96 3.43
N ALA A 177 10.74 10.96 2.62
CA ALA A 177 10.73 12.36 3.06
C ALA A 177 9.82 12.60 4.28
N HIS A 178 8.76 11.81 4.46
CA HIS A 178 7.86 11.92 5.61
C HIS A 178 8.45 11.48 6.95
N LEU A 179 9.61 10.81 6.95
CA LEU A 179 10.25 10.31 8.18
C LEU A 179 11.10 11.36 8.88
N LYS A 180 11.51 12.42 8.17
CA LYS A 180 12.34 13.50 8.71
C LYS A 180 11.65 14.86 8.53
N ASP A 181 11.76 15.73 9.52
CA ASP A 181 11.31 17.12 9.40
C ASP A 181 12.33 17.97 8.62
N ALA A 182 12.00 19.24 8.36
CA ALA A 182 12.89 20.17 7.64
C ALA A 182 14.21 20.44 8.38
N LYS A 183 14.31 20.10 9.67
CA LYS A 183 15.53 20.23 10.50
C LYS A 183 16.32 18.92 10.57
N GLY A 184 15.86 17.85 9.90
CA GLY A 184 16.50 16.53 9.90
C GLY A 184 16.19 15.69 11.15
N ASN A 185 15.24 16.09 11.99
CA ASN A 185 14.79 15.29 13.14
C ASN A 185 13.80 14.22 12.69
N TRP A 186 13.74 13.11 13.42
CA TRP A 186 12.71 12.09 13.18
C TRP A 186 11.32 12.65 13.49
N VAL A 187 10.42 12.51 12.52
CA VAL A 187 9.03 12.92 12.69
C VAL A 187 8.39 12.04 13.76
N THR A 188 7.66 12.69 14.67
CA THR A 188 6.73 12.03 15.58
C THR A 188 5.33 12.46 15.19
N ARG A 189 4.51 11.48 14.77
CA ARG A 189 3.11 11.69 14.39
C ARG A 189 2.33 12.27 15.57
N LYS A 190 1.37 13.17 15.32
CA LYS A 190 0.50 13.76 16.36
C LYS A 190 -0.93 13.18 16.32
N ASP A 191 -1.06 12.04 15.63
CA ASP A 191 -2.33 11.57 15.11
C ASP A 191 -2.39 10.08 14.79
N ALA A 192 -1.24 9.49 14.52
CA ALA A 192 -1.04 8.07 14.70
C ALA A 192 -0.20 7.90 15.97
N PHE A 193 -0.75 7.14 16.92
CA PHE A 193 -0.14 6.83 18.20
C PHE A 193 0.21 5.36 18.24
N ILE A 194 1.17 5.02 19.08
CA ILE A 194 1.54 3.64 19.35
C ILE A 194 1.79 3.46 20.83
N ARG A 195 1.30 2.31 21.33
CA ARG A 195 1.60 1.76 22.64
C ARG A 195 2.28 0.41 22.46
N PHE A 196 3.42 0.22 23.12
CA PHE A 196 4.15 -1.04 23.13
C PHE A 196 4.77 -1.28 24.50
N ARG A 197 4.61 -2.49 25.04
CA ARG A 197 5.27 -2.90 26.29
C ARG A 197 6.48 -3.77 25.95
N ASN A 198 7.66 -3.37 26.43
CA ASN A 198 8.88 -4.15 26.33
C ASN A 198 9.53 -4.36 27.71
N LYS A 199 10.75 -4.90 27.72
CA LYS A 199 11.49 -5.20 28.96
C LYS A 199 11.82 -3.94 29.78
N GLN A 200 11.82 -2.77 29.15
CA GLN A 200 12.08 -1.47 29.76
C GLN A 200 10.81 -0.78 30.29
N GLY A 201 9.62 -1.32 30.00
CA GLY A 201 8.33 -0.81 30.47
C GLY A 201 7.37 -0.48 29.32
N VAL A 202 6.39 0.38 29.61
CA VAL A 202 5.42 0.85 28.61
C VAL A 202 6.01 2.03 27.85
N MET A 203 6.05 1.90 26.53
CA MET A 203 6.34 2.97 25.59
C MET A 203 5.03 3.41 24.95
N ALA A 204 4.68 4.68 25.15
CA ALA A 204 3.49 5.28 24.56
C ALA A 204 3.87 6.64 23.95
N GLY A 205 3.45 6.88 22.72
CA GLY A 205 3.59 8.19 22.09
C GLY A 205 3.11 8.22 20.65
N GLY A 206 3.42 9.32 19.96
CA GLY A 206 3.24 9.41 18.52
C GLY A 206 4.11 8.40 17.78
N VAL A 207 3.60 7.85 16.67
CA VAL A 207 4.38 6.97 15.81
C VAL A 207 5.64 7.69 15.34
N SER A 208 6.77 7.04 15.61
CA SER A 208 8.13 7.43 15.23
C SER A 208 9.00 6.18 15.30
N ILE A 209 10.31 6.33 15.12
CA ILE A 209 11.25 5.22 15.33
C ILE A 209 11.29 4.80 16.81
N GLY A 210 11.75 3.58 17.08
CA GLY A 210 12.14 3.14 18.43
C GLY A 210 11.09 2.42 19.26
N PHE A 211 9.87 2.18 18.77
CA PHE A 211 8.87 1.37 19.46
C PHE A 211 9.12 -0.13 19.25
N THR A 212 10.28 -0.58 19.71
CA THR A 212 10.81 -1.93 19.46
C THR A 212 11.21 -2.65 20.73
N GLY A 213 11.43 -3.98 20.64
CA GLY A 213 11.86 -4.81 21.77
C GLY A 213 13.18 -4.38 22.44
N TYR A 214 13.96 -3.56 21.75
CA TYR A 214 15.28 -3.04 22.17
C TYR A 214 15.25 -1.53 22.47
N GLY A 215 14.13 -0.88 22.21
CA GLY A 215 13.99 0.56 22.34
C GLY A 215 13.69 1.00 23.77
N SER A 216 13.90 2.29 24.03
CA SER A 216 13.36 2.97 25.20
C SER A 216 12.96 4.39 24.84
N MET A 217 12.29 5.10 25.76
CA MET A 217 12.02 6.52 25.56
C MET A 217 13.29 7.39 25.51
N LYS A 218 14.44 6.87 25.99
CA LYS A 218 15.72 7.58 26.04
C LYS A 218 16.70 7.17 24.93
N SER A 219 16.45 6.07 24.23
CA SER A 219 17.33 5.53 23.19
C SER A 219 16.52 4.78 22.15
N ARG A 220 16.59 5.25 20.89
CA ARG A 220 15.73 4.80 19.78
C ARG A 220 16.58 4.58 18.52
N HIS A 221 17.14 3.38 18.40
CA HIS A 221 18.02 3.01 17.27
C HIS A 221 17.46 1.91 16.36
N HIS A 222 16.21 1.51 16.60
CA HIS A 222 15.56 0.43 15.89
C HIS A 222 14.16 0.82 15.40
N ILE A 223 13.65 0.09 14.42
CA ILE A 223 12.31 0.19 13.86
C ILE A 223 11.73 -1.20 13.62
N GLY A 224 10.41 -1.30 13.69
CA GLY A 224 9.67 -2.42 13.13
C GLY A 224 8.62 -1.97 12.11
N PRO A 225 7.76 -2.89 11.69
CA PRO A 225 6.72 -2.60 10.70
C PRO A 225 5.73 -1.54 11.20
N GLU A 226 5.64 -1.32 12.51
CA GLU A 226 4.78 -0.31 13.11
C GLU A 226 5.03 1.11 12.60
N LEU A 227 6.27 1.43 12.21
CA LEU A 227 6.61 2.75 11.71
C LEU A 227 5.80 3.05 10.44
N GLN A 228 5.97 2.22 9.41
CA GLN A 228 5.33 2.51 8.13
C GLN A 228 3.84 2.18 8.14
N ILE A 229 3.41 1.16 8.90
CA ILE A 229 1.98 0.88 9.12
C ILE A 229 1.31 2.10 9.76
N GLY A 230 1.88 2.66 10.84
CA GLY A 230 1.31 3.83 11.52
C GLY A 230 1.25 5.07 10.64
N HIS A 231 2.28 5.32 9.82
CA HIS A 231 2.22 6.40 8.83
C HIS A 231 1.11 6.19 7.80
N ARG A 232 0.95 4.98 7.24
CA ARG A 232 -0.08 4.70 6.22
C ARG A 232 -1.49 4.75 6.80
N LEU A 233 -1.71 4.18 7.98
CA LEU A 233 -3.02 4.23 8.64
C LEU A 233 -3.38 5.66 9.04
N GLY A 234 -2.44 6.41 9.60
CA GLY A 234 -2.68 7.81 9.94
C GLY A 234 -2.90 8.73 8.72
N ASP A 235 -2.36 8.39 7.55
CA ASP A 235 -2.65 9.11 6.29
C ASP A 235 -4.03 8.72 5.72
N HIS A 236 -4.50 7.51 6.01
CA HIS A 236 -5.74 6.95 5.47
C HIS A 236 -6.98 7.38 6.28
N PHE A 237 -6.93 7.29 7.60
CA PHE A 237 -8.07 7.58 8.47
C PHE A 237 -8.17 9.07 8.82
N LYS A 238 -9.42 9.56 8.93
CA LYS A 238 -9.69 10.95 9.35
C LYS A 238 -9.56 11.09 10.85
N GLU A 239 -9.95 10.07 11.58
CA GLU A 239 -9.85 9.96 13.01
C GLU A 239 -8.40 9.68 13.41
N PRO A 240 -7.97 10.05 14.63
CA PRO A 240 -6.69 9.59 15.14
C PRO A 240 -6.62 8.05 15.13
N VAL A 241 -5.42 7.51 15.01
CA VAL A 241 -5.14 6.07 15.04
C VAL A 241 -4.35 5.74 16.30
N LEU A 242 -4.70 4.67 16.98
CA LEU A 242 -3.91 4.04 18.04
C LEU A 242 -3.49 2.65 17.58
N LEU A 243 -2.19 2.41 17.51
CA LEU A 243 -1.61 1.09 17.35
C LEU A 243 -1.35 0.52 18.74
N ILE A 244 -1.94 -0.64 19.03
CA ILE A 244 -1.58 -1.45 20.19
C ILE A 244 -0.65 -2.53 19.69
N LYS A 245 0.61 -2.49 20.07
CA LYS A 245 1.61 -3.46 19.66
C LYS A 245 1.83 -4.49 20.77
N THR A 246 1.72 -5.77 20.43
CA THR A 246 1.93 -6.91 21.34
C THR A 246 2.85 -7.90 20.64
N ALA A 247 4.14 -7.88 20.99
CA ALA A 247 5.16 -8.58 20.23
C ALA A 247 6.26 -9.16 21.14
N TRP A 248 6.61 -10.42 20.90
CA TRP A 248 7.63 -11.13 21.69
C TRP A 248 8.43 -12.12 20.84
N GLY A 249 9.75 -12.09 20.96
CA GLY A 249 10.66 -12.95 20.21
C GLY A 249 10.57 -14.42 20.58
N GLY A 250 10.83 -15.30 19.60
CA GLY A 250 10.87 -16.75 19.82
C GLY A 250 9.54 -17.33 20.29
N LYS A 251 8.43 -16.87 19.69
CA LYS A 251 7.06 -17.34 19.98
C LYS A 251 6.41 -17.87 18.71
N SER A 252 5.44 -18.75 18.87
CA SER A 252 4.74 -19.45 17.80
C SER A 252 3.23 -19.27 17.88
N LEU A 253 2.58 -19.26 16.72
CA LEU A 253 1.11 -19.25 16.66
C LEU A 253 0.51 -20.58 17.13
N TYR A 254 1.24 -21.69 16.94
CA TYR A 254 0.79 -23.04 17.26
C TYR A 254 0.62 -23.29 18.77
N GLN A 255 1.49 -22.70 19.60
CA GLN A 255 1.48 -22.90 21.05
C GLN A 255 1.26 -21.60 21.81
N ASP A 256 2.20 -20.65 21.71
CA ASP A 256 2.23 -19.47 22.58
C ASP A 256 1.02 -18.55 22.38
N PHE A 257 0.54 -18.43 21.14
CA PHE A 257 -0.59 -17.59 20.77
C PHE A 257 -1.84 -18.38 20.40
N ARG A 258 -1.93 -19.66 20.80
CA ARG A 258 -3.09 -20.48 20.50
C ARG A 258 -4.37 -19.86 21.08
N PRO A 259 -5.40 -19.57 20.27
CA PRO A 259 -6.65 -19.03 20.77
C PRO A 259 -7.47 -20.12 21.48
N PRO A 260 -8.39 -19.76 22.40
CA PRO A 260 -9.25 -20.72 23.10
C PRO A 260 -10.22 -21.45 22.16
N SER A 261 -10.47 -20.93 20.96
CA SER A 261 -11.28 -21.59 19.93
C SER A 261 -10.52 -22.66 19.15
N ALA A 262 -9.20 -22.77 19.32
CA ALA A 262 -8.43 -23.90 18.83
C ALA A 262 -8.34 -24.95 19.95
N ASP A 263 -8.46 -26.23 19.59
CA ASP A 263 -8.42 -27.31 20.58
C ASP A 263 -7.11 -27.30 21.42
N GLY A 264 -7.25 -27.64 22.71
CA GLY A 264 -6.15 -27.69 23.69
C GLY A 264 -6.02 -26.47 24.59
N GLU A 265 -4.89 -26.33 25.27
CA GLU A 265 -4.65 -25.21 26.21
C GLU A 265 -4.46 -23.88 25.47
N THR A 266 -5.10 -22.83 25.96
CA THR A 266 -4.91 -21.47 25.43
C THR A 266 -3.49 -21.00 25.70
N GLY A 267 -2.85 -20.43 24.69
CA GLY A 267 -1.47 -19.97 24.81
C GLY A 267 -1.29 -18.80 25.79
N GLU A 268 -0.21 -18.82 26.56
CA GLU A 268 0.13 -17.76 27.53
C GLU A 268 0.19 -16.37 26.86
N TYR A 269 0.77 -16.28 25.66
CA TYR A 269 0.96 -15.02 24.95
C TYR A 269 -0.31 -14.54 24.26
N TYR A 270 -1.28 -15.43 23.99
CA TYR A 270 -2.63 -15.03 23.63
C TYR A 270 -3.28 -14.26 24.80
N GLN A 271 -3.24 -14.81 26.01
CA GLN A 271 -3.81 -14.15 27.20
C GLN A 271 -3.09 -12.84 27.54
N LYS A 272 -1.76 -12.83 27.41
CA LYS A 272 -0.96 -11.63 27.60
C LYS A 272 -1.28 -10.54 26.59
N MET A 273 -1.47 -10.89 25.31
CA MET A 273 -1.91 -9.96 24.27
C MET A 273 -3.24 -9.31 24.65
N LEU A 274 -4.23 -10.09 25.07
CA LEU A 274 -5.52 -9.53 25.52
C LEU A 274 -5.38 -8.62 26.73
N THR A 275 -4.53 -9.00 27.70
CA THR A 275 -4.24 -8.17 28.88
C THR A 275 -3.63 -6.82 28.49
N GLU A 276 -2.67 -6.80 27.56
CA GLU A 276 -2.04 -5.56 27.09
C GLU A 276 -2.98 -4.69 26.25
N VAL A 277 -3.89 -5.31 25.49
CA VAL A 277 -4.95 -4.62 24.76
C VAL A 277 -5.93 -3.94 25.73
N ASP A 278 -6.42 -4.68 26.72
CA ASP A 278 -7.32 -4.15 27.74
C ASP A 278 -6.69 -3.00 28.52
N GLU A 279 -5.41 -3.15 28.87
CA GLU A 279 -4.66 -2.10 29.55
C GLU A 279 -4.54 -0.83 28.68
N ALA A 280 -4.25 -0.99 27.38
CA ALA A 280 -4.18 0.13 26.44
C ALA A 280 -5.54 0.85 26.34
N LEU A 281 -6.63 0.09 26.21
CA LEU A 281 -7.99 0.62 26.11
C LEU A 281 -8.47 1.27 27.41
N LYS A 282 -7.95 0.87 28.58
CA LYS A 282 -8.24 1.52 29.86
C LYS A 282 -7.43 2.81 30.04
N ASN A 283 -6.20 2.86 29.55
CA ASN A 283 -5.25 3.94 29.85
C ASN A 283 -5.06 4.98 28.72
N PHE A 284 -5.63 4.79 27.53
CA PHE A 284 -5.36 5.66 26.38
C PHE A 284 -5.60 7.16 26.66
N GLY A 285 -6.62 7.52 27.46
CA GLY A 285 -6.92 8.92 27.77
C GLY A 285 -5.85 9.60 28.63
N LYS A 286 -5.10 8.81 29.40
CA LYS A 286 -3.95 9.26 30.20
C LYS A 286 -2.67 9.28 29.36
N GLU A 287 -2.42 8.20 28.61
CA GLU A 287 -1.21 8.01 27.80
C GLU A 287 -1.20 8.91 26.55
N PHE A 288 -2.37 9.21 25.99
CA PHE A 288 -2.56 10.02 24.80
C PHE A 288 -3.62 11.11 25.06
N PRO A 289 -3.25 12.27 25.63
CA PRO A 289 -4.20 13.31 26.02
C PRO A 289 -5.15 13.77 24.89
N SER A 290 -4.71 13.74 23.63
CA SER A 290 -5.54 14.07 22.47
C SER A 290 -6.68 13.08 22.17
N LEU A 291 -6.60 11.88 22.75
CA LEU A 291 -7.61 10.83 22.66
C LEU A 291 -8.59 10.85 23.85
N LYS A 292 -8.30 11.61 24.91
CA LYS A 292 -9.16 11.69 26.10
C LYS A 292 -10.58 12.13 25.72
N GLY A 293 -11.58 11.37 26.19
CA GLY A 293 -12.99 11.63 25.89
C GLY A 293 -13.46 11.17 24.50
N ARG A 294 -12.58 10.57 23.68
CA ARG A 294 -12.97 9.93 22.41
C ARG A 294 -13.31 8.45 22.62
N LYS A 295 -14.17 7.91 21.78
CA LYS A 295 -14.53 6.48 21.77
C LYS A 295 -13.58 5.68 20.85
N PRO A 296 -12.99 4.56 21.33
CA PRO A 296 -12.21 3.67 20.47
C PRO A 296 -13.12 2.90 19.50
N GLU A 297 -12.66 2.74 18.27
CA GLU A 297 -13.28 1.89 17.25
C GLU A 297 -12.24 0.97 16.62
N TRP A 298 -12.45 -0.34 16.65
CA TRP A 298 -11.54 -1.29 16.02
C TRP A 298 -11.52 -1.09 14.50
N GLY A 299 -10.33 -0.83 13.97
CA GLY A 299 -10.07 -0.66 12.54
C GLY A 299 -9.44 -1.88 11.90
N GLY A 300 -8.79 -2.76 12.68
CA GLY A 300 -8.26 -4.01 12.17
C GLY A 300 -7.22 -4.67 13.06
N PHE A 301 -6.74 -5.80 12.57
CA PHE A 301 -5.72 -6.64 13.19
C PHE A 301 -4.64 -6.95 12.16
N VAL A 302 -3.38 -6.87 12.58
CA VAL A 302 -2.22 -7.20 11.77
C VAL A 302 -1.36 -8.20 12.53
N TRP A 303 -1.20 -9.38 11.96
CA TRP A 303 -0.23 -10.37 12.43
C TRP A 303 1.04 -10.29 11.59
N PHE A 304 2.20 -10.23 12.24
CA PHE A 304 3.47 -10.28 11.54
C PHE A 304 4.39 -11.34 12.16
N GLN A 305 4.69 -12.36 11.35
CA GLN A 305 5.50 -13.50 11.74
C GLN A 305 6.81 -13.52 10.96
N GLY A 306 7.89 -13.80 11.67
CA GLY A 306 9.16 -14.21 11.09
C GLY A 306 9.31 -15.71 11.01
N TRP A 307 10.32 -16.10 10.26
CA TRP A 307 10.76 -17.48 10.19
C TRP A 307 11.58 -17.78 11.45
N ASN A 308 11.14 -18.76 12.23
CA ASN A 308 11.95 -19.43 13.24
C ASN A 308 12.10 -20.88 12.79
#